data_AF-A0A7V8YM97-F1
#
_entry.id   AF-A0A7V8YM97-F1
#
_cell.length_a   1.000
_cell.length_b   1.000
_cell.length_c   1.000
_cell.angle_alpha   90.00
_cell.angle_beta   90.00
_cell.angle_gamma   90.00
#
_symmetry.space_group_name_H-M   'P 1'
#
loop_
_entity.id
_entity.type
_entity.pdbx_description
1 polymer ?
#
loop_
_entity_poly.entity_id
_entity_poly.type
_entity_poly.pdbx_seq_one_letter_code
_entity_poly.pdbx_strand_id
1 'polypeptide(L)' 'MGDVLAAARAAYGADFTAVLENARVWVNGDEPTEGDATVLRDGDEVAVIPPVSGGSN' A
#
# COMPACT_ATOMS: atom_id res chain seq x y z
N MET A 1 -7.49 6.49 -0.12
CA MET A 1 -6.29 5.63 -0.15
C MET A 1 -5.67 5.65 -1.54
N GLY A 2 -6.48 5.48 -2.59
CA GLY A 2 -6.03 5.57 -3.98
C GLY A 2 -5.17 6.79 -4.29
N ASP A 3 -5.53 7.99 -3.79
CA ASP A 3 -4.73 9.20 -4.03
C ASP A 3 -3.32 9.14 -3.43
N VAL A 4 -3.20 8.61 -2.20
CA VAL A 4 -1.90 8.42 -1.52
C VAL A 4 -1.06 7.39 -2.27
N LEU A 5 -1.67 6.28 -2.68
CA LEU A 5 -0.98 5.24 -3.44
C LEU A 5 -0.58 5.74 -4.85
N ALA A 6 -1.40 6.56 -5.50
CA ALA A 6 -1.08 7.18 -6.78
C ALA A 6 0.10 8.15 -6.64
N ALA A 7 0.12 8.98 -5.59
CA ALA A 7 1.25 9.85 -5.29
C ALA A 7 2.53 9.04 -5.01
N ALA A 8 2.43 7.93 -4.28
CA ALA A 8 3.56 7.04 -4.02
C ALA A 8 4.08 6.38 -5.31
N ARG A 9 3.20 5.90 -6.19
CA ARG A 9 3.59 5.36 -7.51
C ARG A 9 4.30 6.41 -8.36
N ALA A 10 3.83 7.66 -8.34
CA ALA A 10 4.47 8.76 -9.05
C ALA A 10 5.85 9.12 -8.46
N ALA A 11 6.00 9.06 -7.13
CA ALA A 11 7.23 9.40 -6.43
C ALA A 11 8.32 8.31 -6.56
N TYR A 12 7.93 7.03 -6.47
CA TYR A 12 8.86 5.90 -6.43
C TYR A 12 8.97 5.12 -7.75
N GLY A 13 8.05 5.35 -8.69
CA GLY A 13 8.13 4.81 -10.04
C GLY A 13 7.71 3.35 -10.19
N ALA A 14 8.18 2.73 -11.28
CA ALA A 14 7.68 1.44 -11.76
C ALA A 14 8.01 0.27 -10.82
N ASP A 15 9.21 0.26 -10.22
CA ASP A 15 9.63 -0.84 -9.33
C ASP A 15 8.76 -0.90 -8.08
N PHE A 16 8.45 0.25 -7.48
CA PHE A 16 7.52 0.33 -6.36
C PHE A 16 6.09 -0.08 -6.78
N THR A 17 5.67 0.31 -7.99
CA THR A 17 4.35 -0.07 -8.51
C THR A 17 4.23 -1.60 -8.61
N ALA A 18 5.27 -2.29 -9.10
CA ALA A 18 5.28 -3.75 -9.20
C ALA A 18 5.22 -4.45 -7.83
N VAL A 19 5.86 -3.89 -6.80
CA VAL A 19 5.74 -4.39 -5.42
C VAL A 19 4.32 -4.19 -4.90
N LEU A 20 3.75 -3.00 -5.12
CA LEU A 20 2.43 -2.64 -4.64
C LEU A 20 1.32 -3.52 -5.23
N GLU A 21 1.47 -3.97 -6.49
CA GLU A 21 0.55 -4.91 -7.13
C GLU A 21 0.45 -6.27 -6.43
N ASN A 22 1.51 -6.67 -5.72
CA ASN A 22 1.57 -7.96 -5.02
C ASN A 22 1.50 -7.82 -3.48
N ALA A 23 1.51 -6.59 -2.98
CA ALA A 23 1.49 -6.27 -1.56
C ALA A 23 0.05 -6.17 -1.03
N ARG A 24 -0.10 -6.37 0.28
CA ARG A 24 -1.31 -5.99 1.02
C ARG A 24 -1.16 -4.57 1.53
N VAL A 25 -2.24 -3.79 1.51
CA VAL A 25 -2.25 -2.43 2.08
C VAL A 25 -3.18 -2.41 3.26
N TRP A 26 -2.70 -1.95 4.41
CA TRP A 26 -3.47 -1.81 5.64
C TRP A 26 -3.62 -0.33 6.02
N VAL A 27 -4.74 -0.01 6.65
CA VAL A 27 -5.04 1.32 7.18
C VAL A 27 -5.24 1.19 8.68
N ASN A 28 -4.46 1.93 9.47
CA ASN A 28 -4.49 1.89 10.94
C ASN A 28 -4.35 0.47 11.53
N GLY A 29 -3.63 -0.41 10.84
CA GLY A 29 -3.38 -1.80 11.27
C GLY A 29 -4.38 -2.84 10.75
N ASP A 30 -5.44 -2.43 10.06
CA ASP A 30 -6.46 -3.33 9.53
C ASP A 30 -6.49 -3.36 8.00
N GLU A 31 -6.93 -4.49 7.44
CA GLU A 31 -7.16 -4.61 5.99
C GLU A 31 -8.44 -3.84 5.62
N PRO A 32 -8.35 -2.82 4.74
CA PRO A 32 -9.49 -1.97 4.41
C PRO A 32 -10.54 -2.73 3.59
N THR A 33 -11.80 -2.66 4.01
CA THR A 33 -12.92 -3.33 3.33
C THR A 33 -13.21 -2.77 1.93
N GLU A 34 -12.92 -1.50 1.68
CA GLU A 34 -13.16 -0.86 0.38
C GLU A 34 -11.91 -0.80 -0.51
N GLY A 35 -10.80 -1.42 -0.08
CA GLY A 35 -9.53 -1.39 -0.82
C GLY A 35 -9.12 0.04 -1.17
N ASP A 36 -8.68 0.28 -2.41
CA ASP A 36 -8.22 1.60 -2.91
C ASP A 36 -9.25 2.73 -2.76
N ALA A 37 -10.55 2.40 -2.72
CA ALA A 37 -11.63 3.38 -2.54
C ALA A 37 -11.75 3.89 -1.09
N THR A 38 -11.03 3.29 -0.14
CA THR A 38 -11.06 3.67 1.28
C THR A 38 -10.73 5.14 1.47
N VAL A 39 -11.66 5.89 2.06
CA VAL A 39 -11.46 7.30 2.41
C VAL A 39 -10.52 7.39 3.60
N LEU A 40 -9.40 8.09 3.43
CA LEU A 40 -8.45 8.37 4.51
C LEU A 40 -8.75 9.72 5.15
N ARG A 41 -8.46 9.84 6.44
CA ARG A 41 -8.48 11.07 7.22
C ARG A 41 -7.07 11.49 7.60
N ASP A 42 -6.94 12.75 7.99
CA ASP A 42 -5.67 13.24 8.54
C ASP A 42 -5.30 12.44 9.79
N GLY A 43 -4.06 11.98 9.85
CA GLY A 43 -3.56 11.08 10.90
C GLY A 43 -3.75 9.57 10.65
N ASP A 44 -4.43 9.15 9.58
CA ASP A 44 -4.50 7.73 9.23
C ASP A 44 -3.12 7.22 8.76
N GLU A 45 -2.71 6.07 9.27
CA GLU A 45 -1.49 5.38 8.86
C GLU A 45 -1.79 4.38 7.74
N VAL A 46 -1.01 4.43 6.67
CA VAL A 46 -1.10 3.48 5.55
C VAL A 46 0.17 2.63 5.51
N ALA A 47 0.02 1.33 5.74
CA ALA A 47 1.12 0.37 5.67
C ALA A 47 1.03 -0.46 4.39
N VAL A 48 2.13 -0.53 3.63
CA VAL A 48 2.27 -1.45 2.50
C VAL A 48 3.08 -2.65 2.96
N ILE A 49 2.49 -3.83 2.92
CA ILE A 49 3.07 -5.09 3.38
C ILE A 49 3.34 -5.97 2.16
N PRO A 50 4.60 -6.04 1.68
CA PRO A 50 4.97 -6.95 0.61
C PRO A 50 4.61 -8.39 0.97
N PRO A 51 4.36 -9.26 -0.02
CA PRO A 51 4.18 -10.68 0.26
C PRO A 51 5.41 -11.19 1.00
N VAL A 52 5.20 -11.91 2.10
CA VAL A 52 6.29 -12.49 2.89
C VAL A 52 6.96 -13.62 2.09
N SER A 53 7.86 -13.28 1.18
CA SER A 53 8.86 -14.21 0.68
C SER A 53 9.96 -14.25 1.74
N GLY A 54 9.98 -15.32 2.56
CA GLY A 54 11.13 -15.62 3.40
C GLY A 54 12.38 -15.51 2.54
N GLY A 55 13.28 -14.61 2.92
CA GLY A 55 14.52 -14.38 2.19
C GLY A 55 15.16 -15.72 1.89
N SER A 56 15.27 -16.05 0.60
CA SER A 56 16.09 -17.17 0.17
C SER A 56 17.52 -16.82 0.54
N ASN A 57 18.00 -17.50 1.59
CA ASN A 57 19.42 -17.64 1.87
C ASN A 57 20.01 -18.72 0.97
#